data_AF-A0A3Q4IBT7-F1
#
_entry.id   AF-A0A3Q4IBT7-F1
#
_cell.length_a   1.000
_cell.length_b   1.000
_cell.length_c   1.000
_cell.angle_alpha   90.00
_cell.angle_beta   90.00
_cell.angle_gamma   90.00
#
_symmetry.space_group_name_H-M   'P 1'
#
loop_
_entity.id
_entity.type
_entity.pdbx_description
1 polymer ?
#
loop_
_entity_poly.entity_id
_entity_poly.type
_entity_poly.pdbx_seq_one_letter_code
_entity_poly.pdbx_strand_id
1 'polypeptide(L)'
;FDTWYELFMLICSESHKSDSGCSLKTDPYWCHPPGLTNGEVTCHSPRGRAYRSTLGTRCQMSCDRGYKLLGRRSIMCLANRSWSGTAYCRSIVCYLKIFITSHSYWPGIIKSVQFTCSLIATLTGVVNFIHCYYFVITVVFYLHDFVFHSVRRCPELFPPLHGYLSCSSDGSNYGAMCEYHCEGGHERRGVSSRVCQFNRSWGGDPAECVPIEIKADVKTAPALLDQFYEKRRLLIVSAPNMSDPDYQLQNIMIQKADCGLALRHVTVIELLGSPPRETGRIKESLLQPQVIEGLRISRSYFSMVLLDELGLDRERFISPVGSDELFSYIDSFLLDEEEREKLELRSDFCD
;
A
#
# COMPACT_ATOMS: atom_id res chain seq x y z
N PHE A 1 32.86 49.32 -23.64
CA PHE A 1 32.22 48.04 -24.00
C PHE A 1 33.09 46.93 -23.40
N ASP A 2 33.33 46.77 -22.09
CA ASP A 2 32.47 46.75 -20.89
C ASP A 2 31.14 46.00 -21.07
N THR A 3 30.70 45.02 -20.28
CA THR A 3 31.28 43.93 -19.43
C THR A 3 30.17 43.38 -18.49
N TRP A 4 30.29 42.12 -18.02
CA TRP A 4 29.73 41.47 -16.80
C TRP A 4 28.18 41.27 -16.71
N TYR A 5 27.61 40.08 -16.42
CA TYR A 5 27.56 39.28 -15.17
C TYR A 5 27.08 40.07 -13.93
N GLU A 6 26.25 39.41 -13.10
CA GLU A 6 25.77 39.84 -11.75
C GLU A 6 24.72 40.97 -11.78
N LEU A 7 23.83 41.24 -10.82
CA LEU A 7 23.39 40.73 -9.52
C LEU A 7 22.11 41.54 -9.19
N PHE A 8 21.32 41.06 -8.23
CA PHE A 8 20.63 41.82 -7.18
C PHE A 8 20.09 43.28 -7.40
N MET A 9 18.90 43.48 -6.82
CA MET A 9 18.43 44.69 -6.09
C MET A 9 17.73 45.81 -6.86
N LEU A 10 16.47 46.01 -6.48
CA LEU A 10 15.96 47.23 -5.82
C LEU A 10 16.75 48.51 -6.08
N ILE A 11 16.13 49.51 -6.73
CA ILE A 11 16.32 50.91 -6.35
C ILE A 11 14.96 51.61 -6.32
N CYS A 12 14.65 52.08 -5.11
CA CYS A 12 13.62 53.02 -4.71
C CYS A 12 13.58 54.27 -5.61
N SER A 13 12.39 54.79 -5.86
CA SER A 13 12.24 56.18 -6.31
C SER A 13 12.54 57.13 -5.13
N GLU A 14 13.70 57.78 -5.16
CA GLU A 14 14.00 58.94 -4.33
C GLU A 14 13.20 60.15 -4.81
N SER A 15 12.25 60.62 -3.98
CA SER A 15 12.11 62.05 -3.64
C SER A 15 10.91 62.28 -2.71
N HIS A 16 11.11 62.11 -1.40
CA HIS A 16 10.84 63.11 -0.34
C HIS A 16 10.77 62.47 1.07
N LYS A 17 11.86 62.72 1.83
CA LYS A 17 12.01 62.94 3.29
C LYS A 17 11.34 62.01 4.33
N SER A 18 12.24 61.37 5.09
CA SER A 18 12.20 61.08 6.53
C SER A 18 10.97 60.37 7.10
N ASP A 19 11.11 59.11 7.51
CA ASP A 19 11.29 58.77 8.93
C ASP A 19 11.66 57.28 9.10
N SER A 20 12.45 57.03 10.14
CA SER A 20 12.66 55.77 10.87
C SER A 20 11.97 54.49 10.38
N GLY A 21 12.77 53.46 10.09
CA GLY A 21 12.30 52.06 10.26
C GLY A 21 12.68 51.07 9.16
N CYS A 22 13.98 50.83 8.94
CA CYS A 22 14.40 49.49 8.49
C CYS A 22 14.12 48.51 9.64
N SER A 23 12.89 48.00 9.70
CA SER A 23 12.56 46.83 10.49
C SER A 23 12.43 45.65 9.52
N LEU A 24 13.39 44.72 9.60
CA LEU A 24 13.21 43.36 9.09
C LEU A 24 11.89 42.84 9.65
N LYS A 25 10.84 42.81 8.83
CA LYS A 25 9.58 42.15 9.19
C LYS A 25 9.91 40.67 9.38
N THR A 26 10.01 40.26 10.64
CA THR A 26 9.99 38.87 11.05
C THR A 26 8.72 38.23 10.49
N ASP A 27 8.89 37.11 9.79
CA ASP A 27 7.81 36.34 9.17
C ASP A 27 6.70 36.03 10.20
N PRO A 28 5.45 36.49 10.02
CA PRO A 28 4.41 36.38 11.05
C PRO A 28 3.71 35.00 11.07
N TYR A 29 4.33 33.97 10.52
CA TYR A 29 3.72 32.67 10.25
C TYR A 29 4.52 31.53 10.90
N TRP A 30 3.87 30.71 11.75
CA TRP A 30 4.53 29.57 12.40
C TRP A 30 4.71 28.39 11.44
N CYS A 31 3.72 28.12 10.59
CA CYS A 31 3.85 27.26 9.42
C CYS A 31 3.73 28.10 8.13
N HIS A 32 4.36 27.65 7.05
CA HIS A 32 4.13 28.26 5.73
C HIS A 32 2.66 28.08 5.31
N PRO A 33 2.05 29.04 4.58
CA PRO A 33 0.71 28.86 4.04
C PRO A 33 0.62 27.59 3.18
N PRO A 34 -0.38 26.71 3.41
CA PRO A 34 -0.55 25.51 2.60
C PRO A 34 -1.15 25.89 1.24
N GLY A 35 -0.46 25.52 0.17
CA GLY A 35 -0.94 25.69 -1.20
C GLY A 35 -1.66 24.44 -1.71
N LEU A 36 -2.82 24.62 -2.35
CA LEU A 36 -3.56 23.57 -3.02
C LEU A 36 -3.97 24.07 -4.42
N THR A 37 -3.47 23.43 -5.46
CA THR A 37 -3.83 23.75 -6.85
C THR A 37 -5.13 23.04 -7.23
N ASN A 38 -6.06 23.72 -7.92
CA ASN A 38 -7.38 23.20 -8.30
C ASN A 38 -8.24 22.76 -7.10
N GLY A 39 -8.18 23.53 -6.02
CA GLY A 39 -8.95 23.32 -4.80
C GLY A 39 -8.90 24.52 -3.86
N GLU A 40 -9.73 24.46 -2.81
CA GLU A 40 -9.86 25.47 -1.77
C GLU A 40 -9.35 24.93 -0.42
N VAL A 41 -8.66 25.81 0.32
CA VAL A 41 -8.15 25.50 1.67
C VAL A 41 -8.81 26.40 2.70
N THR A 42 -9.50 25.79 3.67
CA THR A 42 -10.17 26.51 4.76
C THR A 42 -9.47 26.25 6.09
N CYS A 43 -8.89 27.30 6.70
CA CYS A 43 -8.10 27.18 7.92
C CYS A 43 -8.78 27.82 9.13
N HIS A 44 -8.73 27.10 10.26
CA HIS A 44 -9.24 27.53 11.56
C HIS A 44 -8.11 27.52 12.58
N SER A 45 -7.78 28.69 13.12
CA SER A 45 -6.76 28.84 14.16
C SER A 45 -7.38 28.95 15.55
N PRO A 46 -6.76 28.32 16.57
CA PRO A 46 -7.10 28.52 17.98
C PRO A 46 -6.97 29.98 18.44
N ARG A 47 -6.15 30.80 17.78
CA ARG A 47 -5.90 32.21 18.15
C ARG A 47 -6.84 33.21 17.47
N GLY A 48 -7.85 32.71 16.74
CA GLY A 48 -8.84 33.52 16.04
C GLY A 48 -8.58 33.67 14.54
N ARG A 49 -9.57 34.19 13.81
CA ARG A 49 -9.62 34.20 12.33
C ARG A 49 -8.50 35.00 11.63
N ALA A 50 -7.84 35.90 12.37
CA ALA A 50 -6.74 36.72 11.84
C ALA A 50 -5.42 35.94 11.67
N TYR A 51 -5.28 34.79 12.33
CA TYR A 51 -4.06 33.99 12.30
C TYR A 51 -4.31 32.71 11.51
N ARG A 52 -3.69 32.53 10.33
CA ARG A 52 -3.98 31.39 9.44
C ARG A 52 -2.94 30.26 9.46
N SER A 53 -1.88 30.39 10.28
CA SER A 53 -0.79 29.42 10.32
C SER A 53 -0.03 29.40 11.64
N THR A 54 -0.70 29.64 12.77
CA THR A 54 -0.12 29.47 14.11
C THR A 54 -0.09 27.99 14.51
N LEU A 55 0.74 27.64 15.49
CA LEU A 55 0.75 26.31 16.11
C LEU A 55 -0.68 25.84 16.45
N GLY A 56 -1.03 24.62 16.05
CA GLY A 56 -2.35 24.04 16.27
C GLY A 56 -3.44 24.49 15.29
N THR A 57 -3.13 25.34 14.30
CA THR A 57 -4.07 25.68 13.23
C THR A 57 -4.45 24.43 12.44
N ARG A 58 -5.75 24.23 12.20
CA ARG A 58 -6.28 23.12 11.41
C ARG A 58 -6.82 23.64 10.08
N CYS A 59 -6.34 23.10 8.97
CA CYS A 59 -6.83 23.41 7.64
C CYS A 59 -7.54 22.21 7.04
N GLN A 60 -8.63 22.47 6.32
CA GLN A 60 -9.42 21.49 5.60
C GLN A 60 -9.28 21.74 4.10
N MET A 61 -9.04 20.65 3.37
CA MET A 61 -8.76 20.66 1.94
C MET A 61 -10.00 20.20 1.16
N SER A 62 -10.39 20.98 0.16
CA SER A 62 -11.45 20.64 -0.78
C SER A 62 -10.96 20.82 -2.21
N CYS A 63 -11.33 19.93 -3.12
CA CYS A 63 -10.99 20.10 -4.54
C CYS A 63 -12.15 20.72 -5.32
N ASP A 64 -11.82 21.41 -6.42
CA ASP A 64 -12.81 21.96 -7.33
C ASP A 64 -13.60 20.85 -8.05
N ARG A 65 -14.75 21.20 -8.61
CA ARG A 65 -15.56 20.24 -9.39
C ARG A 65 -14.74 19.64 -10.52
N GLY A 66 -14.79 18.32 -10.66
CA GLY A 66 -13.99 17.58 -11.64
C GLY A 66 -12.58 17.23 -11.16
N TYR A 67 -12.26 17.41 -9.88
CA TYR A 67 -11.00 16.97 -9.27
C TYR A 67 -11.27 16.13 -8.00
N LYS A 68 -10.40 15.15 -7.75
CA LYS A 68 -10.42 14.28 -6.56
C LYS A 68 -9.23 14.62 -5.67
N LEU A 69 -9.50 14.75 -4.37
CA LEU A 69 -8.48 15.00 -3.36
C LEU A 69 -7.65 13.72 -3.11
N LEU A 70 -6.33 13.84 -3.20
CA LEU A 70 -5.36 12.82 -2.83
C LEU A 70 -4.51 13.35 -1.67
N GLY A 71 -4.40 12.58 -0.60
CA GLY A 71 -3.72 12.99 0.65
C GLY A 71 -4.69 13.34 1.77
N ARG A 72 -4.23 14.06 2.79
CA ARG A 72 -5.00 14.30 4.02
C ARG A 72 -6.06 15.39 3.82
N ARG A 73 -7.33 15.05 4.06
CA ARG A 73 -8.46 16.02 4.05
C ARG A 73 -8.34 17.13 5.09
N SER A 74 -7.63 16.87 6.18
CA SER A 74 -7.38 17.85 7.25
C SER A 74 -5.93 17.75 7.71
N ILE A 75 -5.26 18.90 7.77
CA ILE A 75 -3.87 19.03 8.20
C ILE A 75 -3.77 19.98 9.39
N MET A 76 -2.79 19.78 10.26
CA MET A 76 -2.55 20.58 11.45
C MET A 76 -1.12 21.10 11.49
N CYS A 77 -0.94 22.35 11.88
CA CYS A 77 0.38 22.97 12.04
C CYS A 77 1.04 22.53 13.35
N LEU A 78 2.23 21.94 13.26
CA LEU A 78 2.95 21.28 14.36
C LEU A 78 4.05 22.16 14.97
N ALA A 79 4.58 21.74 16.12
CA ALA A 79 5.62 22.46 16.87
C ALA A 79 6.94 22.57 16.09
N ASN A 80 7.21 21.61 15.20
CA ASN A 80 8.36 21.60 14.29
C ASN A 80 8.19 22.53 13.07
N ARG A 81 7.15 23.38 13.05
CA ARG A 81 6.84 24.33 11.95
C ARG A 81 6.46 23.68 10.62
N SER A 82 6.07 22.40 10.64
CA SER A 82 5.54 21.68 9.48
C SER A 82 4.05 21.36 9.62
N TRP A 83 3.42 21.06 8.49
CA TRP A 83 2.06 20.50 8.48
C TRP A 83 2.10 18.99 8.75
N SER A 84 1.05 18.47 9.39
CA SER A 84 0.89 17.05 9.70
C SER A 84 0.66 16.14 8.48
N GLY A 85 0.75 16.67 7.26
CA GLY A 85 0.57 15.96 6.01
C GLY A 85 0.35 16.91 4.83
N THR A 86 0.19 16.34 3.64
CA THR A 86 0.00 17.06 2.38
C THR A 86 -1.24 16.55 1.63
N ALA A 87 -1.74 17.35 0.69
CA ALA A 87 -2.81 16.96 -0.21
C ALA A 87 -2.67 17.66 -1.57
N TYR A 88 -3.12 17.02 -2.63
CA TYR A 88 -3.17 17.57 -3.98
C TYR A 88 -4.43 17.12 -4.72
N CYS A 89 -4.93 17.96 -5.63
CA CYS A 89 -6.14 17.68 -6.40
C CYS A 89 -5.77 17.13 -7.77
N ARG A 90 -6.24 15.91 -8.08
CA ARG A 90 -6.05 15.27 -9.39
C ARG A 90 -7.34 15.33 -10.18
N SER A 91 -7.25 15.67 -11.47
CA SER A 91 -8.44 15.71 -12.35
C SER A 91 -9.13 14.35 -12.41
N ILE A 92 -10.45 14.37 -12.39
CA ILE A 92 -11.31 13.21 -12.58
C ILE A 92 -11.50 13.06 -14.08
N VAL A 93 -10.76 12.13 -14.67
CA VAL A 93 -10.92 11.75 -16.08
C VAL A 93 -11.98 10.66 -16.16
N CYS A 94 -13.16 11.03 -16.64
CA CYS A 94 -14.21 10.07 -16.99
C CYS A 94 -13.92 9.53 -18.39
N TYR A 95 -13.56 8.26 -18.52
CA TYR A 95 -13.52 7.61 -19.82
C TYR A 95 -14.91 7.06 -20.17
N LEU A 96 -15.42 7.43 -21.34
CA LEU A 96 -16.63 6.84 -21.89
C LEU A 96 -16.29 5.40 -22.33
N LYS A 97 -16.79 4.38 -21.64
CA LYS A 97 -16.75 3.00 -22.17
C LYS A 97 -17.81 2.88 -23.26
N ILE A 98 -17.37 3.02 -24.51
CA ILE A 98 -18.21 2.75 -25.69
C ILE A 98 -18.32 1.23 -25.84
N PHE A 99 -19.50 0.68 -25.59
CA PHE A 99 -19.83 -0.69 -26.00
C PHE A 99 -20.28 -0.66 -27.46
N ILE A 100 -19.40 -1.09 -28.37
CA ILE A 100 -19.77 -1.39 -29.76
C ILE A 100 -20.14 -2.87 -29.79
N THR A 101 -21.44 -3.17 -29.83
CA THR A 101 -21.90 -4.53 -30.15
C THR A 101 -21.60 -4.77 -31.63
N SER A 102 -20.65 -5.65 -31.91
CA SER A 102 -20.39 -6.12 -33.26
C SER A 102 -21.54 -7.01 -33.70
N HIS A 103 -22.25 -6.61 -34.76
CA HIS A 103 -22.64 -7.48 -35.88
C HIS A 103 -23.47 -6.71 -36.90
N SER A 104 -22.90 -6.50 -38.09
CA SER A 104 -23.41 -6.98 -39.39
C SER A 104 -22.79 -6.18 -40.54
N TYR A 105 -22.19 -6.92 -41.45
CA TYR A 105 -21.67 -6.56 -42.78
C TYR A 105 -22.63 -5.63 -43.56
N TRP A 106 -22.08 -4.57 -44.16
CA TRP A 106 -22.34 -3.95 -45.49
C TRP A 106 -21.92 -2.46 -45.47
N PRO A 107 -21.36 -1.89 -46.56
CA PRO A 107 -20.75 -0.56 -46.56
C PRO A 107 -21.78 0.50 -46.97
N GLY A 108 -21.91 1.54 -46.15
CA GLY A 108 -22.62 2.76 -46.53
C GLY A 108 -23.67 3.21 -45.54
N ILE A 109 -23.36 4.33 -44.87
CA ILE A 109 -24.30 5.33 -44.36
C ILE A 109 -25.11 4.96 -43.09
N ILE A 110 -24.69 5.62 -42.00
CA ILE A 110 -25.43 6.08 -40.81
C ILE A 110 -26.29 5.02 -40.10
N LYS A 111 -25.73 4.41 -39.05
CA LYS A 111 -26.53 3.80 -37.97
C LYS A 111 -26.68 4.84 -36.85
N SER A 112 -27.91 5.32 -36.67
CA SER A 112 -28.33 6.17 -35.56
C SER A 112 -27.95 5.54 -34.22
N VAL A 113 -27.20 6.26 -33.39
CA VAL A 113 -27.01 5.88 -31.98
C VAL A 113 -28.27 6.27 -31.23
N GLN A 114 -29.01 5.29 -30.74
CA GLN A 114 -30.19 5.50 -29.92
C GLN A 114 -29.76 5.47 -28.45
N PHE A 115 -29.81 6.60 -27.77
CA PHE A 115 -29.55 6.69 -26.33
C PHE A 115 -30.83 6.37 -25.56
N THR A 116 -30.89 5.25 -24.85
CA THR A 116 -31.90 5.01 -23.82
C THR A 116 -31.43 5.62 -22.51
N CYS A 117 -32.05 6.71 -22.08
CA CYS A 117 -31.86 7.26 -20.74
C CYS A 117 -32.78 6.50 -19.78
N SER A 118 -32.24 5.62 -18.94
CA SER A 118 -32.98 5.03 -17.83
C SER A 118 -32.99 6.02 -16.67
N LEU A 119 -34.12 6.69 -16.47
CA LEU A 119 -34.38 7.53 -15.31
C LEU A 119 -34.59 6.64 -14.08
N ILE A 120 -33.82 6.83 -13.00
CA ILE A 120 -34.24 6.42 -11.66
C ILE A 120 -34.86 7.65 -11.01
N ALA A 121 -36.18 7.61 -10.83
CA ALA A 121 -36.97 8.65 -10.19
C ALA A 121 -36.86 8.55 -8.66
N THR A 122 -36.63 9.67 -7.97
CA THR A 122 -36.94 9.80 -6.54
C THR A 122 -38.06 10.81 -6.35
N LEU A 123 -39.09 10.38 -5.60
CA LEU A 123 -40.32 11.07 -5.28
C LEU A 123 -40.10 12.33 -4.44
N THR A 124 -39.83 13.46 -5.08
CA THR A 124 -40.24 14.79 -4.59
C THR A 124 -40.51 15.65 -5.81
N GLY A 125 -41.79 15.77 -6.17
CA GLY A 125 -42.21 16.44 -7.40
C GLY A 125 -41.86 17.91 -7.41
N VAL A 126 -41.03 18.29 -8.38
CA VAL A 126 -41.27 19.42 -9.30
C VAL A 126 -40.59 19.06 -10.62
N VAL A 127 -41.35 18.96 -11.71
CA VAL A 127 -40.83 18.69 -13.06
C VAL A 127 -41.07 19.93 -13.93
N ASN A 128 -40.09 20.22 -14.79
CA ASN A 128 -40.07 21.08 -15.98
C ASN A 128 -39.66 22.55 -15.72
N PHE A 129 -38.72 23.15 -16.45
CA PHE A 129 -38.27 22.94 -17.82
C PHE A 129 -36.75 23.18 -17.96
N ILE A 130 -36.03 22.33 -18.70
CA ILE A 130 -34.86 22.78 -19.48
C ILE A 130 -35.03 22.24 -20.89
N HIS A 131 -35.15 23.18 -21.82
CA HIS A 131 -35.43 22.99 -23.24
C HIS A 131 -34.59 21.89 -23.89
N CYS A 132 -35.29 20.95 -24.53
CA CYS A 132 -34.75 20.10 -25.56
C CYS A 132 -34.60 20.95 -26.84
N TYR A 133 -33.45 21.64 -26.99
CA TYR A 133 -33.13 22.31 -28.25
C TYR A 133 -32.19 21.41 -29.05
N TYR A 134 -32.70 20.93 -30.18
CA TYR A 134 -31.91 20.40 -31.27
C TYR A 134 -30.88 21.45 -31.68
N PHE A 135 -29.66 21.34 -31.15
CA PHE A 135 -28.51 21.97 -31.77
C PHE A 135 -27.74 20.86 -32.47
N VAL A 136 -28.07 20.68 -33.76
CA VAL A 136 -27.19 20.08 -34.75
C VAL A 136 -25.96 20.97 -34.80
N ILE A 137 -25.09 20.86 -33.79
CA ILE A 137 -23.85 21.62 -33.76
C ILE A 137 -23.00 20.97 -34.83
N THR A 138 -22.74 21.68 -35.92
CA THR A 138 -21.44 22.24 -36.30
C THR A 138 -20.23 21.81 -35.44
N VAL A 139 -20.13 20.53 -35.07
CA VAL A 139 -18.99 19.85 -34.43
C VAL A 139 -18.50 18.76 -35.38
N VAL A 140 -18.83 18.87 -36.67
CA VAL A 140 -18.22 18.05 -37.71
C VAL A 140 -16.88 18.65 -38.17
N PHE A 141 -16.51 19.89 -37.81
CA PHE A 141 -15.31 20.53 -38.40
C PHE A 141 -14.39 21.35 -37.46
N TYR A 142 -14.48 21.23 -36.14
CA TYR A 142 -13.43 21.76 -35.22
C TYR A 142 -12.70 20.68 -34.41
N LEU A 143 -12.87 19.40 -34.76
CA LEU A 143 -12.08 18.29 -34.22
C LEU A 143 -11.04 17.81 -35.23
N HIS A 144 -10.34 18.75 -35.88
CA HIS A 144 -9.26 18.38 -36.81
C HIS A 144 -7.97 17.91 -36.10
N ASP A 145 -7.89 17.90 -34.76
CA ASP A 145 -6.73 17.31 -34.08
C ASP A 145 -7.05 16.78 -32.66
N PHE A 146 -8.11 15.98 -32.53
CA PHE A 146 -8.08 14.97 -31.45
C PHE A 146 -7.29 13.78 -31.95
N VAL A 147 -5.97 13.87 -31.87
CA VAL A 147 -5.10 12.69 -31.94
C VAL A 147 -5.43 11.85 -30.71
N PHE A 148 -6.34 10.89 -30.87
CA PHE A 148 -6.45 9.77 -29.95
C PHE A 148 -5.12 9.04 -29.99
N HIS A 149 -4.21 9.39 -29.08
CA HIS A 149 -3.07 8.53 -28.80
C HIS A 149 -3.64 7.24 -28.22
N SER A 150 -3.78 6.22 -29.06
CA SER A 150 -4.14 4.89 -28.61
C SER A 150 -3.07 4.44 -27.63
N VAL A 151 -3.37 4.46 -26.33
CA VAL A 151 -2.45 3.92 -25.32
C VAL A 151 -2.30 2.45 -25.62
N ARG A 152 -1.09 2.04 -26.00
CA ARG A 152 -0.76 0.64 -26.23
C ARG A 152 -0.87 -0.06 -24.89
N ARG A 153 -1.77 -1.03 -24.80
CA ARG A 153 -1.97 -1.85 -23.62
C ARG A 153 -1.66 -3.30 -23.92
N CYS A 154 -1.04 -3.96 -22.95
CA CYS A 154 -0.90 -5.40 -22.93
C CYS A 154 -2.20 -6.06 -22.42
N PRO A 155 -2.38 -7.37 -22.61
CA PRO A 155 -3.44 -8.12 -21.93
C PRO A 155 -3.35 -7.92 -20.42
N GLU A 156 -4.50 -7.89 -19.74
CA GLU A 156 -4.54 -7.83 -18.28
C GLU A 156 -3.89 -9.08 -17.69
N LEU A 157 -2.99 -8.90 -16.72
CA LEU A 157 -2.39 -10.01 -15.99
C LEU A 157 -3.31 -10.40 -14.83
N PHE A 158 -3.51 -11.69 -14.67
CA PHE A 158 -4.20 -12.24 -13.51
C PHE A 158 -3.17 -12.57 -12.41
N PRO A 159 -3.52 -12.33 -11.14
CA PRO A 159 -2.67 -12.75 -10.03
C PRO A 159 -2.51 -14.28 -10.02
N PRO A 160 -1.31 -14.80 -9.68
CA PRO A 160 -1.11 -16.24 -9.53
C PRO A 160 -1.92 -16.78 -8.35
N LEU A 161 -2.18 -18.08 -8.34
CA LEU A 161 -2.77 -18.75 -7.18
C LEU A 161 -1.85 -18.55 -5.96
N HIS A 162 -2.40 -18.18 -4.80
CA HIS A 162 -1.65 -17.84 -3.60
C HIS A 162 -0.63 -16.71 -3.79
N GLY A 163 -0.96 -15.73 -4.63
CA GLY A 163 -0.16 -14.52 -4.82
C GLY A 163 -0.98 -13.35 -5.38
N TYR A 164 -0.33 -12.20 -5.50
CA TYR A 164 -0.91 -10.98 -6.03
C TYR A 164 0.10 -10.23 -6.90
N LEU A 165 -0.41 -9.25 -7.65
CA LEU A 165 0.39 -8.39 -8.51
C LEU A 165 0.34 -6.95 -8.02
N SER A 166 1.50 -6.31 -7.93
CA SER A 166 1.63 -4.87 -7.75
C SER A 166 2.08 -4.24 -9.05
N CYS A 167 1.21 -3.48 -9.72
CA CYS A 167 1.48 -2.93 -11.03
C CYS A 167 1.60 -1.40 -11.00
N SER A 168 2.60 -0.87 -11.71
CA SER A 168 2.69 0.56 -11.96
C SER A 168 1.66 1.03 -13.02
N SER A 169 1.30 2.31 -12.99
CA SER A 169 0.36 2.95 -13.93
C SER A 169 -1.06 2.34 -13.90
N ASP A 170 -1.73 2.20 -15.05
CA ASP A 170 -3.09 1.64 -15.21
C ASP A 170 -3.05 0.10 -15.36
N GLY A 171 -2.05 -0.55 -14.75
CA GLY A 171 -1.85 -2.00 -14.73
C GLY A 171 -1.35 -2.64 -16.04
N SER A 172 -1.66 -2.06 -17.20
CA SER A 172 -1.44 -2.70 -18.52
C SER A 172 -0.86 -1.78 -19.59
N ASN A 173 -0.59 -0.51 -19.28
CA ASN A 173 -0.05 0.44 -20.25
C ASN A 173 1.37 0.05 -20.71
N TYR A 174 1.77 0.48 -21.90
CA TYR A 174 3.16 0.34 -22.34
C TYR A 174 4.14 0.93 -21.30
N GLY A 175 5.14 0.13 -20.92
CA GLY A 175 6.08 0.47 -19.85
C GLY A 175 5.56 0.21 -18.43
N ALA A 176 4.31 -0.22 -18.24
CA ALA A 176 3.82 -0.71 -16.96
C ALA A 176 4.65 -1.90 -16.50
N MET A 177 5.01 -1.91 -15.23
CA MET A 177 5.78 -2.95 -14.57
C MET A 177 4.90 -3.57 -13.50
N CYS A 178 4.65 -4.87 -13.62
CA CYS A 178 3.89 -5.65 -12.64
C CYS A 178 4.83 -6.59 -11.90
N GLU A 179 4.91 -6.41 -10.59
CA GLU A 179 5.71 -7.23 -9.69
C GLU A 179 4.85 -8.33 -9.06
N TYR A 180 5.43 -9.54 -9.00
CA TYR A 180 4.81 -10.71 -8.41
C TYR A 180 5.17 -10.81 -6.93
N HIS A 181 4.13 -10.93 -6.11
CA HIS A 181 4.24 -11.18 -4.68
C HIS A 181 3.49 -12.45 -4.32
N CYS A 182 4.11 -13.30 -3.52
CA CYS A 182 3.48 -14.52 -3.05
C CYS A 182 2.93 -14.32 -1.65
N GLU A 183 1.83 -14.99 -1.38
CA GLU A 183 1.23 -15.04 -0.05
C GLU A 183 2.06 -15.92 0.87
N GLY A 184 1.89 -15.72 2.18
CA GLY A 184 2.56 -16.50 3.21
C GLY A 184 2.53 -18.00 2.96
N GLY A 185 3.73 -18.58 2.93
CA GLY A 185 3.89 -20.04 2.74
C GLY A 185 4.10 -20.45 1.30
N HIS A 186 4.12 -19.49 0.40
CA HIS A 186 4.48 -19.69 -0.99
C HIS A 186 5.72 -18.86 -1.34
N GLU A 187 6.56 -19.40 -2.23
CA GLU A 187 7.70 -18.72 -2.82
C GLU A 187 7.51 -18.60 -4.32
N ARG A 188 8.03 -17.50 -4.88
CA ARG A 188 7.93 -17.21 -6.31
C ARG A 188 8.90 -18.09 -7.10
N ARG A 189 8.34 -18.89 -8.02
CA ARG A 189 9.08 -19.61 -9.05
C ARG A 189 8.97 -18.86 -10.37
N GLY A 190 10.07 -18.26 -10.82
CA GLY A 190 10.15 -17.50 -12.07
C GLY A 190 10.63 -16.07 -11.88
N VAL A 191 10.25 -15.18 -12.80
CA VAL A 191 10.65 -13.77 -12.82
C VAL A 191 10.00 -12.96 -11.70
N SER A 192 10.70 -11.96 -11.16
CA SER A 192 10.14 -11.07 -10.12
C SER A 192 9.08 -10.12 -10.63
N SER A 193 9.22 -9.67 -11.87
CA SER A 193 8.31 -8.71 -12.47
C SER A 193 8.28 -8.86 -13.99
N ARG A 194 7.21 -8.33 -14.59
CA ARG A 194 7.04 -8.28 -16.04
C ARG A 194 6.78 -6.85 -16.46
N VAL A 195 7.27 -6.49 -17.64
CA VAL A 195 7.11 -5.15 -18.22
C VAL A 195 6.30 -5.25 -19.52
N CYS A 196 5.32 -4.37 -19.69
CA CYS A 196 4.52 -4.30 -20.90
C CYS A 196 5.32 -3.66 -22.04
N GLN A 197 5.57 -4.43 -23.10
CA GLN A 197 6.44 -4.07 -24.20
C GLN A 197 5.71 -3.39 -25.37
N PHE A 198 6.46 -2.84 -26.31
CA PHE A 198 5.92 -2.04 -27.43
C PHE A 198 5.03 -2.87 -28.37
N ASN A 199 5.32 -4.16 -28.48
CA ASN A 199 4.57 -5.15 -29.26
C ASN A 199 3.26 -5.61 -28.58
N ARG A 200 2.88 -5.02 -27.42
CA ARG A 200 1.70 -5.37 -26.62
C ARG A 200 1.76 -6.76 -25.97
N SER A 201 2.96 -7.30 -25.76
CA SER A 201 3.16 -8.48 -24.92
C SER A 201 3.89 -8.13 -23.62
N TRP A 202 3.67 -8.94 -22.60
CA TRP A 202 4.47 -8.90 -21.39
C TRP A 202 5.82 -9.58 -21.62
N GLY A 203 6.90 -8.95 -21.17
CA GLY A 203 8.22 -9.57 -21.17
C GLY A 203 8.30 -10.76 -20.22
N GLY A 204 9.08 -11.78 -20.60
CA GLY A 204 9.28 -13.00 -19.81
C GLY A 204 8.04 -13.88 -19.68
N ASP A 205 8.20 -15.02 -19.02
CA ASP A 205 7.13 -15.97 -18.71
C ASP A 205 6.44 -15.62 -17.38
N PRO A 206 5.16 -16.00 -17.19
CA PRO A 206 4.47 -15.79 -15.91
C PRO A 206 5.18 -16.54 -14.78
N ALA A 207 5.25 -15.92 -13.60
CA ALA A 207 5.73 -16.57 -12.39
C ALA A 207 4.57 -17.23 -11.63
N GLU A 208 4.90 -18.29 -10.89
CA GLU A 208 3.96 -19.03 -10.04
C GLU A 208 4.37 -18.90 -8.58
N CYS A 209 3.38 -18.89 -7.68
CA CYS A 209 3.60 -18.98 -6.24
C CYS A 209 3.42 -20.43 -5.81
N VAL A 210 4.52 -21.09 -5.47
CA VAL A 210 4.54 -22.50 -5.09
C VAL A 210 4.78 -22.62 -3.59
N PRO A 211 4.27 -23.66 -2.90
CA PRO A 211 4.54 -23.84 -1.48
C PRO A 211 6.05 -23.80 -1.17
N ILE A 212 6.44 -23.12 -0.09
CA ILE A 212 7.83 -23.06 0.36
C ILE A 212 8.27 -24.45 0.79
N GLU A 213 9.30 -24.97 0.12
CA GLU A 213 9.97 -26.21 0.52
C GLU A 213 11.05 -25.88 1.55
N ILE A 214 10.74 -26.09 2.83
CA ILE A 214 11.69 -25.91 3.92
C ILE A 214 12.64 -27.12 3.96
N LYS A 215 13.93 -26.87 3.75
CA LYS A 215 14.99 -27.89 3.86
C LYS A 215 15.35 -28.09 5.32
N ALA A 216 14.69 -29.05 5.96
CA ALA A 216 14.93 -29.42 7.36
C ALA A 216 16.21 -30.25 7.56
N ASP A 217 16.75 -30.84 6.49
CA ASP A 217 17.93 -31.72 6.49
C ASP A 217 19.28 -30.97 6.48
N VAL A 218 19.26 -29.65 6.73
CA VAL A 218 20.46 -28.83 6.86
C VAL A 218 21.26 -29.18 8.13
N LYS A 219 22.57 -28.93 8.08
CA LYS A 219 23.52 -29.33 9.13
C LYS A 219 23.77 -28.28 10.21
N THR A 220 23.40 -27.03 9.96
CA THR A 220 23.76 -25.88 10.82
C THR A 220 22.58 -24.95 11.02
N ALA A 221 22.42 -24.38 12.22
CA ALA A 221 21.35 -23.43 12.52
C ALA A 221 21.33 -22.19 11.60
N PRO A 222 22.46 -21.54 11.25
CA PRO A 222 22.44 -20.42 10.30
C PRO A 222 21.85 -20.80 8.93
N ALA A 223 22.22 -21.97 8.39
CA ALA A 223 21.67 -22.46 7.12
C ALA A 223 20.16 -22.79 7.21
N LEU A 224 19.65 -23.12 8.39
CA LEU A 224 18.20 -23.25 8.61
C LEU A 224 17.55 -21.86 8.59
N LEU A 225 18.09 -20.92 9.37
CA LEU A 225 17.52 -19.58 9.55
C LEU A 225 17.53 -18.73 8.27
N ASP A 226 18.57 -18.88 7.44
CA ASP A 226 18.71 -18.18 6.14
C ASP A 226 17.54 -18.45 5.18
N GLN A 227 16.87 -19.61 5.31
CA GLN A 227 15.69 -19.95 4.50
C GLN A 227 14.48 -19.06 4.80
N PHE A 228 14.47 -18.38 5.96
CA PHE A 228 13.37 -17.55 6.43
C PHE A 228 13.67 -16.05 6.38
N TYR A 229 14.95 -15.68 6.20
CA TYR A 229 15.39 -14.29 6.16
C TYR A 229 14.70 -13.50 5.04
N GLU A 230 14.15 -12.32 5.38
CA GLU A 230 13.33 -11.45 4.51
C GLU A 230 12.12 -12.13 3.88
N LYS A 231 11.68 -13.28 4.43
CA LYS A 231 10.56 -14.06 3.90
C LYS A 231 9.50 -14.38 4.93
N ARG A 232 9.89 -14.77 6.14
CA ARG A 232 8.99 -15.30 7.18
C ARG A 232 9.47 -15.00 8.58
N ARG A 233 8.52 -14.76 9.47
CA ARG A 233 8.70 -14.67 10.92
C ARG A 233 8.80 -16.07 11.50
N LEU A 234 9.53 -16.25 12.60
CA LEU A 234 9.69 -17.55 13.26
C LEU A 234 9.08 -17.52 14.65
N LEU A 235 8.24 -18.50 14.97
CA LEU A 235 7.76 -18.76 16.32
C LEU A 235 8.41 -20.06 16.81
N ILE A 236 9.42 -19.94 17.68
CA ILE A 236 10.12 -21.11 18.24
C ILE A 236 9.47 -21.46 19.56
N VAL A 237 8.79 -22.59 19.63
CA VAL A 237 8.18 -23.14 20.85
C VAL A 237 9.12 -24.17 21.45
N SER A 238 9.41 -24.05 22.73
CA SER A 238 10.36 -24.92 23.44
C SER A 238 9.80 -25.39 24.78
N ALA A 239 10.06 -26.64 25.15
CA ALA A 239 9.61 -27.21 26.43
C ALA A 239 10.44 -28.45 26.84
N PRO A 240 10.38 -28.87 28.12
CA PRO A 240 11.14 -30.02 28.63
C PRO A 240 10.79 -31.36 27.99
N ASN A 241 9.55 -31.55 27.53
CA ASN A 241 9.08 -32.76 26.85
C ASN A 241 7.67 -32.53 26.27
N MET A 242 7.13 -33.52 25.54
CA MET A 242 5.79 -33.49 24.95
C MET A 242 4.64 -33.58 25.97
N SER A 243 4.92 -33.95 27.22
CA SER A 243 3.94 -34.06 28.30
C SER A 243 3.86 -32.78 29.14
N ASP A 244 4.65 -31.76 28.80
CA ASP A 244 4.57 -30.46 29.44
C ASP A 244 3.19 -29.83 29.19
N PRO A 245 2.46 -29.42 30.24
CA PRO A 245 1.07 -28.98 30.12
C PRO A 245 0.94 -27.67 29.32
N ASP A 246 1.91 -26.77 29.46
CA ASP A 246 1.91 -25.49 28.76
C ASP A 246 2.17 -25.70 27.28
N TYR A 247 3.11 -26.59 26.93
CA TYR A 247 3.32 -27.01 25.55
C TYR A 247 2.07 -27.64 24.92
N GLN A 248 1.40 -28.56 25.64
CA GLN A 248 0.19 -29.20 25.13
C GLN A 248 -0.93 -28.19 24.85
N LEU A 249 -1.14 -27.25 25.78
CA LEU A 249 -2.13 -26.19 25.62
C LEU A 249 -1.78 -25.29 24.42
N GLN A 250 -0.53 -24.84 24.34
CA GLN A 250 -0.08 -23.97 23.26
C GLN A 250 -0.15 -24.65 21.89
N ASN A 251 0.21 -25.93 21.80
CA ASN A 251 0.17 -26.67 20.54
C ASN A 251 -1.25 -26.78 19.98
N ILE A 252 -2.27 -26.97 20.84
CA ILE A 252 -3.67 -26.95 20.43
C ILE A 252 -4.07 -25.58 19.88
N MET A 253 -3.65 -24.50 20.55
CA MET A 253 -3.93 -23.12 20.11
C MET A 253 -3.27 -22.83 18.75
N ILE A 254 -2.00 -23.22 18.58
CA ILE A 254 -1.25 -23.05 17.33
C ILE A 254 -1.90 -23.82 16.18
N GLN A 255 -2.28 -25.08 16.40
CA GLN A 255 -2.94 -25.89 15.37
C GLN A 255 -4.28 -25.29 14.93
N LYS A 256 -5.07 -24.74 15.86
CA LYS A 256 -6.31 -24.03 15.53
C LYS A 256 -6.05 -22.71 14.79
N ALA A 257 -4.90 -22.09 15.01
CA ALA A 257 -4.52 -20.79 14.47
C ALA A 257 -3.66 -20.87 13.19
N ASP A 258 -3.48 -22.05 12.59
CA ASP A 258 -2.56 -22.29 11.47
C ASP A 258 -2.81 -21.34 10.28
N CYS A 259 -4.08 -21.14 9.91
CA CYS A 259 -4.46 -20.19 8.85
C CYS A 259 -4.05 -18.74 9.19
N GLY A 260 -4.34 -18.28 10.41
CA GLY A 260 -4.00 -16.92 10.84
C GLY A 260 -2.49 -16.68 10.98
N LEU A 261 -1.73 -17.71 11.37
CA LEU A 261 -0.27 -17.69 11.38
C LEU A 261 0.29 -17.63 9.96
N ALA A 262 -0.29 -18.38 9.02
CA ALA A 262 0.11 -18.37 7.63
C ALA A 262 -0.10 -16.99 6.96
N LEU A 263 -1.24 -16.33 7.22
CA LEU A 263 -1.51 -14.97 6.74
C LEU A 263 -0.48 -13.94 7.25
N ARG A 264 0.10 -14.17 8.43
CA ARG A 264 1.13 -13.32 9.05
C ARG A 264 2.57 -13.76 8.76
N HIS A 265 2.72 -14.68 7.81
CA HIS A 265 4.01 -15.25 7.37
C HIS A 265 4.81 -15.89 8.52
N VAL A 266 4.13 -16.48 9.51
CA VAL A 266 4.78 -17.13 10.66
C VAL A 266 5.06 -18.61 10.37
N THR A 267 6.26 -19.08 10.70
CA THR A 267 6.62 -20.51 10.72
C THR A 267 6.89 -20.95 12.14
N VAL A 268 6.29 -22.07 12.55
CA VAL A 268 6.47 -22.64 13.89
C VAL A 268 7.59 -23.67 13.87
N ILE A 269 8.53 -23.55 14.81
CA ILE A 269 9.58 -24.52 15.09
C ILE A 269 9.38 -25.04 16.51
N GLU A 270 9.27 -26.35 16.68
CA GLU A 270 9.09 -26.98 17.98
C GLU A 270 10.42 -27.62 18.43
N LEU A 271 10.88 -27.28 19.63
CA LEU A 271 12.11 -27.80 20.24
C LEU A 271 11.80 -28.42 21.61
N LEU A 272 11.77 -29.75 21.68
CA LEU A 272 11.36 -30.48 22.88
C LEU A 272 12.49 -31.32 23.44
N GLY A 273 12.53 -31.48 24.76
CA GLY A 273 13.53 -32.34 25.40
C GLY A 273 14.90 -31.69 25.53
N SER A 274 15.81 -32.43 26.14
CA SER A 274 17.21 -32.06 26.32
C SER A 274 18.12 -33.14 25.72
N PRO A 275 19.38 -32.80 25.36
CA PRO A 275 20.33 -33.77 24.86
C PRO A 275 20.48 -34.94 25.87
N PRO A 276 20.51 -36.21 25.42
CA PRO A 276 20.54 -36.68 24.03
C PRO A 276 19.16 -37.04 23.44
N ARG A 277 18.05 -36.77 24.15
CA ARG A 277 16.68 -37.14 23.76
C ARG A 277 15.87 -35.92 23.35
N GLU A 278 16.49 -35.07 22.57
CA GLU A 278 15.86 -33.86 22.04
C GLU A 278 15.23 -34.10 20.68
N THR A 279 14.13 -33.40 20.44
CA THR A 279 13.38 -33.44 19.20
C THR A 279 13.16 -32.01 18.75
N GLY A 280 13.68 -31.67 17.57
CA GLY A 280 13.37 -30.43 16.87
C GLY A 280 12.54 -30.76 15.64
N ARG A 281 11.46 -30.03 15.38
CA ARG A 281 10.67 -30.23 14.16
C ARG A 281 10.06 -28.94 13.61
N ILE A 282 9.80 -28.96 12.32
CA ILE A 282 9.02 -27.97 11.58
C ILE A 282 7.93 -28.74 10.85
N LYS A 283 6.67 -28.56 11.27
CA LYS A 283 5.56 -29.43 10.86
C LYS A 283 5.95 -30.91 11.12
N GLU A 284 5.94 -31.74 10.07
CA GLU A 284 6.30 -33.16 10.14
C GLU A 284 7.81 -33.43 9.96
N SER A 285 8.61 -32.42 9.65
CA SER A 285 10.03 -32.59 9.33
C SER A 285 10.91 -32.46 10.57
N LEU A 286 11.72 -33.49 10.86
CA LEU A 286 12.67 -33.49 11.96
C LEU A 286 13.94 -32.70 11.62
N LEU A 287 14.45 -31.98 12.61
CA LEU A 287 15.71 -31.23 12.55
C LEU A 287 16.88 -32.09 13.05
N GLN A 288 18.07 -31.85 12.51
CA GLN A 288 19.28 -32.50 13.01
C GLN A 288 19.67 -31.99 14.41
N PRO A 289 20.23 -32.83 15.30
CA PRO A 289 20.65 -32.42 16.64
C PRO A 289 21.58 -31.20 16.67
N GLN A 290 22.50 -31.09 15.70
CA GLN A 290 23.43 -29.96 15.58
C GLN A 290 22.72 -28.63 15.32
N VAL A 291 21.58 -28.67 14.63
CA VAL A 291 20.74 -27.50 14.39
C VAL A 291 19.99 -27.11 15.67
N ILE A 292 19.46 -28.09 16.39
CA ILE A 292 18.76 -27.89 17.66
C ILE A 292 19.69 -27.22 18.68
N GLU A 293 20.92 -27.72 18.81
CA GLU A 293 21.95 -27.14 19.67
C GLU A 293 22.33 -25.72 19.23
N GLY A 294 22.47 -25.50 17.91
CA GLY A 294 22.82 -24.21 17.33
C GLY A 294 21.78 -23.09 17.52
N LEU A 295 20.50 -23.43 17.75
CA LEU A 295 19.45 -22.44 18.02
C LEU A 295 19.54 -21.83 19.44
N ARG A 296 20.27 -22.46 20.36
CA ARG A 296 20.59 -21.93 21.72
C ARG A 296 19.37 -21.49 22.54
N ILE A 297 18.22 -22.15 22.36
CA ILE A 297 17.01 -21.93 23.17
C ILE A 297 16.98 -22.90 24.36
N SER A 298 16.67 -22.38 25.55
CA SER A 298 16.50 -23.19 26.76
C SER A 298 15.27 -24.09 26.62
N ARG A 299 15.43 -25.36 27.02
CA ARG A 299 14.35 -26.36 27.02
C ARG A 299 14.09 -26.90 28.43
N SER A 300 14.57 -26.21 29.45
CA SER A 300 14.35 -26.59 30.87
C SER A 300 12.99 -26.14 31.40
N TYR A 301 12.28 -25.29 30.67
CA TYR A 301 10.94 -24.80 30.96
C TYR A 301 10.24 -24.47 29.64
N PHE A 302 8.92 -24.30 29.67
CA PHE A 302 8.16 -23.84 28.51
C PHE A 302 8.56 -22.41 28.14
N SER A 303 8.91 -22.18 26.86
CA SER A 303 9.14 -20.84 26.35
C SER A 303 8.85 -20.76 24.86
N MET A 304 8.27 -19.65 24.42
CA MET A 304 8.15 -19.29 23.02
C MET A 304 8.99 -18.05 22.71
N VAL A 305 9.65 -18.04 21.56
CA VAL A 305 10.42 -16.90 21.06
C VAL A 305 9.89 -16.52 19.68
N LEU A 306 9.49 -15.25 19.53
CA LEU A 306 9.06 -14.69 18.26
C LEU A 306 10.21 -13.91 17.62
N LEU A 307 10.66 -14.37 16.46
CA LEU A 307 11.64 -13.69 15.62
C LEU A 307 10.94 -13.01 14.44
N ASP A 308 11.37 -11.81 14.10
CA ASP A 308 10.91 -11.12 12.89
C ASP A 308 11.55 -11.70 11.61
N GLU A 309 11.22 -11.11 10.46
CA GLU A 309 11.74 -11.54 9.14
C GLU A 309 13.25 -11.28 8.99
N LEU A 310 13.85 -10.45 9.83
CA LEU A 310 15.30 -10.22 9.88
C LEU A 310 16.01 -11.17 10.85
N GLY A 311 15.27 -12.07 11.52
CA GLY A 311 15.78 -13.00 12.52
C GLY A 311 16.10 -12.36 13.87
N LEU A 312 15.58 -11.16 14.15
CA LEU A 312 15.76 -10.47 15.43
C LEU A 312 14.76 -10.98 16.47
N ASP A 313 15.24 -11.17 17.69
CA ASP A 313 14.43 -11.54 18.87
C ASP A 313 13.54 -10.38 19.29
N ARG A 314 12.22 -10.54 19.13
CA ARG A 314 11.23 -9.47 19.37
C ARG A 314 10.47 -9.66 20.66
N GLU A 315 9.97 -10.87 20.89
CA GLU A 315 9.14 -11.16 22.06
C GLU A 315 9.38 -12.56 22.58
N ARG A 316 9.30 -12.71 23.91
CA ARG A 316 9.50 -13.98 24.60
C ARG A 316 8.35 -14.25 25.56
N PHE A 317 7.66 -15.36 25.32
CA PHE A 317 6.56 -15.81 26.16
C PHE A 317 7.04 -16.96 27.04
N ILE A 318 6.82 -16.84 28.35
CA ILE A 318 7.17 -17.88 29.34
C ILE A 318 5.94 -18.66 29.83
N SER A 319 4.77 -18.36 29.26
CA SER A 319 3.49 -19.02 29.50
C SER A 319 2.70 -19.10 28.19
N PRO A 320 1.72 -20.02 28.08
CA PRO A 320 0.88 -20.09 26.89
C PRO A 320 0.15 -18.78 26.62
N VAL A 321 0.02 -18.42 25.34
CA VAL A 321 -0.58 -17.17 24.86
C VAL A 321 -1.64 -17.48 23.81
N GLY A 322 -2.79 -16.80 23.94
CA GLY A 322 -3.89 -16.89 22.99
C GLY A 322 -3.50 -16.39 21.60
N SER A 323 -4.10 -16.96 20.56
CA SER A 323 -3.82 -16.55 19.18
C SER A 323 -4.16 -15.08 18.92
N ASP A 324 -5.18 -14.54 19.59
CA ASP A 324 -5.59 -13.13 19.54
C ASP A 324 -4.52 -12.19 20.07
N GLU A 325 -3.92 -12.50 21.23
CA GLU A 325 -2.83 -11.71 21.81
C GLU A 325 -1.57 -11.77 20.93
N LEU A 326 -1.21 -12.97 20.47
CA LEU A 326 -0.09 -13.18 19.55
C LEU A 326 -0.27 -12.39 18.25
N PHE A 327 -1.47 -12.46 17.65
CA PHE A 327 -1.79 -11.74 16.41
C PHE A 327 -1.80 -10.24 16.62
N SER A 328 -2.37 -9.76 17.72
CA SER A 328 -2.36 -8.33 18.06
C SER A 328 -0.94 -7.77 18.16
N TYR A 329 0.00 -8.53 18.72
CA TYR A 329 1.41 -8.13 18.78
C TYR A 329 2.02 -8.05 17.37
N ILE A 330 1.86 -9.11 16.57
CA ILE A 330 2.40 -9.17 15.20
C ILE A 330 1.85 -8.00 14.37
N ASP A 331 0.53 -7.81 14.39
CA ASP A 331 -0.15 -6.84 13.54
C ASP A 331 0.19 -5.39 13.91
N SER A 332 0.47 -5.14 15.19
CA SER A 332 0.78 -3.79 15.69
C SER A 332 2.26 -3.42 15.55
N PHE A 333 3.17 -4.40 15.66
CA PHE A 333 4.59 -4.11 15.83
C PHE A 333 5.49 -4.71 14.75
N LEU A 334 5.06 -5.76 14.05
CA LEU A 334 5.90 -6.48 13.10
C LEU A 334 5.43 -6.37 11.66
N LEU A 335 4.17 -6.01 11.41
CA LEU A 335 3.68 -5.73 10.06
C LEU A 335 3.97 -4.29 9.65
N ASP A 336 4.40 -4.10 8.41
CA ASP A 336 4.40 -2.78 7.80
C ASP A 336 2.97 -2.31 7.43
N GLU A 337 2.83 -1.06 6.96
CA GLU A 337 1.52 -0.51 6.62
C GLU A 337 0.86 -1.26 5.45
N GLU A 338 1.65 -1.70 4.47
CA GLU A 338 1.17 -2.38 3.27
C GLU A 338 0.72 -3.81 3.59
N GLU A 339 1.47 -4.53 4.42
CA GLU A 339 1.11 -5.84 4.96
C GLU A 339 -0.18 -5.77 5.77
N ARG A 340 -0.35 -4.74 6.61
CA ARG A 340 -1.55 -4.57 7.44
C ARG A 340 -2.80 -4.28 6.61
N GLU A 341 -2.72 -3.39 5.63
CA GLU A 341 -3.84 -3.15 4.69
C GLU A 341 -4.23 -4.43 3.93
N LYS A 342 -3.25 -5.25 3.54
CA LYS A 342 -3.50 -6.54 2.88
C LYS A 342 -4.13 -7.57 3.81
N LEU A 343 -3.71 -7.59 5.07
CA LEU A 343 -4.29 -8.48 6.08
C LEU A 343 -5.77 -8.14 6.33
N GLU A 344 -6.12 -6.86 6.40
CA GLU A 344 -7.52 -6.40 6.55
C GLU A 344 -8.41 -6.84 5.38
N LEU A 345 -7.90 -6.83 4.15
CA LEU A 345 -8.63 -7.35 2.98
C LEU A 345 -8.85 -8.87 3.01
N ARG A 346 -8.12 -9.57 3.89
CA ARG A 346 -8.05 -11.03 3.93
C ARG A 346 -8.45 -11.62 5.27
N SER A 347 -8.97 -10.82 6.21
CA SER A 347 -9.39 -11.29 7.53
C SER A 347 -10.38 -12.45 7.44
N ASP A 348 -11.31 -12.36 6.49
CA ASP A 348 -12.45 -13.27 6.35
C ASP A 348 -12.07 -14.65 5.79
N PHE A 349 -10.82 -14.87 5.37
CA PHE A 349 -10.39 -16.16 4.79
C PHE A 349 -10.17 -17.26 5.83
N CYS A 350 -9.97 -16.90 7.10
CA CYS A 350 -9.67 -17.85 8.18
C CYS A 350 -10.83 -18.04 9.16
N ASP A 351 -12.00 -17.43 8.91
CA ASP A 351 -13.20 -17.48 9.76
C ASP A 351 -14.13 -18.67 9.47
#